data_AF-A0A7W0QRK2-F1
#
_entry.id   AF-A0A7W0QRK2-F1
#
_cell.length_a   1.000
_cell.length_b   1.000
_cell.length_c   1.000
_cell.angle_alpha   90.00
_cell.angle_beta   90.00
_cell.angle_gamma   90.00
#
_symmetry.space_group_name_H-M   'P 1'
#
loop_
_entity.id
_entity.type
_entity.pdbx_description
1 polymer ?
#
loop_
_entity_poly.entity_id
_entity_poly.type
_entity_poly.pdbx_seq_one_letter_code
_entity_poly.pdbx_strand_id
1 'polypeptide(L)'
;PVLSIVCFRYVPATGVAGVEALNALNKTIMERIQAGGEAFVTQALLDGVFALRANVLHFSTTESDIDALVDVVAQVGDRLVAERPGSDLTP
;
A
#
# COMPACT_ATOMS: atom_id res chain seq x y z
N PRO A 1 4.72 21.71 13.26
CA PRO A 1 3.90 20.59 13.78
C PRO A 1 3.88 19.44 12.78
N VAL A 2 4.30 18.24 13.19
CA VAL A 2 4.17 17.02 12.38
C VAL A 2 2.75 16.49 12.61
N LEU A 3 1.96 16.37 11.54
CA LEU A 3 0.58 15.88 11.59
C LEU A 3 0.57 14.35 11.86
N SER A 4 -0.54 13.82 12.39
CA SER A 4 -0.78 12.36 12.58
C SER A 4 -0.98 11.61 11.27
N ILE A 5 -0.06 11.81 10.33
CA ILE A 5 -0.13 11.32 8.95
C ILE A 5 1.17 10.58 8.65
N VAL A 6 1.04 9.37 8.11
CA VAL A 6 2.17 8.59 7.62
C VAL A 6 1.91 8.21 6.16
N CYS A 7 2.91 8.45 5.32
CA CYS A 7 2.93 7.98 3.95
C CYS A 7 3.86 6.77 3.85
N PHE A 8 3.38 5.68 3.28
CA PHE A 8 4.13 4.44 3.12
C PHE A 8 3.72 3.74 1.83
N ARG A 9 4.42 2.69 1.44
CA ARG A 9 4.06 1.89 0.28
C ARG A 9 4.52 0.45 0.44
N TYR A 10 3.79 -0.46 -0.18
CA TYR A 10 4.21 -1.84 -0.32
C TYR A 10 5.35 -1.95 -1.33
N VAL A 11 6.39 -2.71 -0.99
CA VAL A 11 7.53 -3.04 -1.86
C VAL A 11 7.70 -4.57 -1.82
N PRO A 12 7.51 -5.28 -2.95
CA PRO A 12 7.70 -6.72 -2.99
C PRO A 12 9.16 -7.11 -2.66
N ALA A 13 9.35 -8.18 -1.88
CA ALA A 13 10.69 -8.71 -1.58
C ALA A 13 11.45 -9.18 -2.84
N THR A 14 10.72 -9.60 -3.88
CA THR A 14 11.27 -10.01 -5.18
C THR A 14 11.64 -8.83 -6.08
N GLY A 15 11.33 -7.59 -5.67
CA GLY A 15 11.44 -6.40 -6.51
C GLY A 15 10.27 -6.24 -7.49
N VAL A 16 10.26 -5.12 -8.20
CA VAL A 16 9.29 -4.79 -9.26
C VAL A 16 10.00 -4.06 -10.40
N ALA A 17 9.43 -4.12 -11.61
CA ALA A 17 9.99 -3.57 -12.86
C ALA A 17 10.00 -2.03 -12.96
N GLY A 18 10.28 -1.32 -11.86
CA GLY A 18 10.43 0.14 -11.84
C GLY A 18 9.32 0.89 -11.11
N VAL A 19 9.48 2.22 -11.04
CA VAL A 19 8.64 3.12 -10.24
C VAL A 19 7.19 3.14 -10.70
N GLU A 20 6.94 3.15 -12.02
CA GLU A 20 5.57 3.15 -12.55
C GLU A 20 4.83 1.84 -12.27
N ALA A 21 5.51 0.70 -12.40
CA ALA A 21 4.95 -0.59 -12.02
C ALA A 21 4.67 -0.65 -10.50
N LEU A 22 5.57 -0.10 -9.67
CA LEU A 22 5.36 0.01 -8.23
C LEU A 22 4.20 0.96 -7.87
N ASN A 23 4.03 2.05 -8.63
CA ASN A 23 2.92 2.99 -8.48
C ASN A 23 1.59 2.31 -8.80
N ALA A 24 1.51 1.62 -9.95
CA ALA A 24 0.33 0.87 -10.36
C ALA A 24 -0.02 -0.23 -9.33
N LEU A 25 0.98 -0.97 -8.85
CA LEU A 25 0.79 -1.99 -7.82
C LEU A 25 0.19 -1.40 -6.53
N ASN A 26 0.76 -0.32 -6.00
CA ASN A 26 0.26 0.31 -4.78
C ASN A 26 -1.13 0.92 -4.95
N LYS A 27 -1.44 1.46 -6.14
CA LYS A 27 -2.78 1.91 -6.48
C LYS A 27 -3.78 0.75 -6.45
N THR A 28 -3.45 -0.39 -7.07
CA THR A 28 -4.31 -1.57 -7.04
C THR A 28 -4.48 -2.14 -5.63
N ILE A 29 -3.43 -2.16 -4.80
CA ILE A 29 -3.54 -2.56 -3.39
C ILE A 29 -4.56 -1.68 -2.67
N MET A 30 -4.43 -0.35 -2.80
CA MET A 30 -5.37 0.61 -2.21
C MET A 30 -6.82 0.35 -2.64
N GLU A 31 -7.05 0.15 -3.94
CA GLU A 31 -8.39 -0.10 -4.47
C GLU A 31 -8.97 -1.42 -3.95
N ARG A 32 -8.14 -2.46 -3.80
CA ARG A 32 -8.56 -3.78 -3.30
C ARG A 32 -8.95 -3.75 -1.82
N ILE A 33 -8.13 -3.14 -0.96
CA ILE A 33 -8.42 -3.06 0.48
C ILE A 33 -9.65 -2.18 0.77
N GLN A 34 -9.85 -1.12 -0.03
CA GLN A 34 -11.05 -0.29 0.10
C GLN A 34 -12.30 -1.02 -0.37
N ALA A 35 -12.21 -1.80 -1.45
CA ALA A 35 -13.34 -2.56 -1.98
C ALA A 35 -13.71 -3.75 -1.09
N GLY A 36 -12.75 -4.39 -0.42
CA GLY A 36 -12.99 -5.47 0.53
C GLY A 36 -13.48 -4.99 1.91
N GLY A 37 -13.27 -3.71 2.22
CA GLY A 37 -13.75 -3.08 3.44
C GLY A 37 -12.88 -3.35 4.66
N GLU A 38 -11.73 -4.00 4.50
CA GLU A 38 -10.80 -4.28 5.60
C GLU A 38 -10.12 -3.01 6.13
N ALA A 39 -9.83 -2.06 5.24
CA ALA A 39 -9.24 -0.78 5.60
C ALA A 39 -9.54 0.32 4.58
N PHE A 40 -9.57 1.56 5.05
CA PHE A 40 -9.70 2.74 4.19
C PHE A 40 -8.50 3.68 4.36
N VAL A 41 -7.67 3.78 3.32
CA VAL A 41 -6.56 4.74 3.23
C VAL A 41 -6.63 5.50 1.93
N THR A 42 -6.16 6.74 1.94
CA THR A 42 -6.04 7.58 0.73
C THR A 42 -4.64 7.46 0.14
N GLN A 43 -4.38 8.16 -0.96
CA GLN A 43 -3.07 8.28 -1.57
C GLN A 43 -2.42 9.66 -1.38
N ALA A 44 -1.11 9.69 -1.57
CA ALA A 44 -0.34 10.89 -1.85
C ALA A 44 0.61 10.63 -3.03
N LEU A 45 0.88 11.67 -3.83
CA LEU A 45 1.97 11.67 -4.80
C LEU A 45 3.12 12.47 -4.19
N LEU A 46 4.23 11.79 -3.88
CA LEU A 46 5.45 12.39 -3.36
C LEU A 46 6.50 12.34 -4.46
N ASP A 47 6.85 13.48 -5.06
CA ASP A 47 7.78 13.55 -6.20
C ASP A 47 7.41 12.61 -7.36
N GLY A 48 6.11 12.49 -7.65
CA GLY A 48 5.58 11.57 -8.69
C GLY A 48 5.46 10.11 -8.24
N VAL A 49 5.87 9.79 -7.00
CA VAL A 49 5.79 8.45 -6.43
C VAL A 49 4.49 8.25 -5.67
N PHE A 50 3.73 7.22 -6.02
CA PHE A 50 2.48 6.86 -5.35
C PHE A 50 2.75 6.22 -3.99
N ALA A 51 2.19 6.83 -2.94
CA ALA A 51 2.22 6.33 -1.57
C ALA A 51 0.80 6.19 -1.01
N LEU A 52 0.59 5.15 -0.20
CA LEU A 52 -0.56 5.04 0.70
C LEU A 52 -0.39 6.05 1.83
N ARG A 53 -1.48 6.71 2.20
CA ARG A 53 -1.52 7.75 3.22
C ARG A 53 -2.54 7.38 4.29
N ALA A 54 -2.04 7.04 5.47
CA ALA A 54 -2.84 6.82 6.67
C ALA A 54 -2.89 8.10 7.51
N ASN A 55 -4.10 8.53 7.86
CA ASN A 55 -4.33 9.62 8.81
C ASN A 55 -4.89 9.01 10.10
N VAL A 56 -4.08 8.95 11.16
CA VAL A 56 -4.45 8.33 12.44
C VAL A 56 -5.04 9.40 13.35
N LEU A 57 -6.33 9.66 13.20
CA LEU A 57 -7.04 10.75 13.90
C LEU A 57 -8.13 10.27 14.85
N HIS A 58 -8.53 9.00 14.75
CA HIS A 58 -9.59 8.45 15.57
C HIS A 58 -9.05 8.09 16.96
N PHE A 59 -9.67 8.61 18.02
CA PHE A 59 -9.14 8.52 19.38
C PHE A 59 -9.12 7.09 19.95
N SER A 60 -9.94 6.18 19.41
CA SER A 60 -9.95 4.78 19.81
C SER A 60 -9.09 3.90 18.91
N THR A 61 -8.33 4.45 17.96
CA THR A 61 -7.36 3.67 17.20
C THR A 61 -6.27 3.17 18.14
N THR A 62 -6.03 1.87 18.10
CA THR A 62 -5.03 1.15 18.88
C THR A 62 -3.85 0.75 17.99
N GLU A 63 -2.75 0.30 18.61
CA GLU A 63 -1.62 -0.28 17.87
C GLU A 63 -2.05 -1.48 17.03
N SER A 64 -2.93 -2.34 17.56
CA SER A 64 -3.46 -3.50 16.83
C SER A 64 -4.23 -3.11 15.55
N ASP A 65 -4.89 -1.95 15.52
CA ASP A 65 -5.56 -1.47 14.31
C ASP A 65 -4.55 -1.04 13.24
N ILE A 66 -3.39 -0.50 13.67
CA ILE A 66 -2.29 -0.14 12.79
C ILE A 66 -1.60 -1.39 12.25
N ASP A 67 -1.35 -2.38 13.10
CA ASP A 67 -0.79 -3.67 12.69
C ASP A 67 -1.70 -4.34 11.67
N ALA A 68 -3.02 -4.37 11.92
CA ALA A 68 -4.00 -4.92 10.99
C ALA A 68 -3.99 -4.20 9.64
N LEU A 69 -3.86 -2.87 9.62
CA LEU A 69 -3.73 -2.10 8.38
C LEU A 69 -2.49 -2.51 7.58
N VAL A 70 -1.34 -2.61 8.25
CA VAL A 70 -0.07 -2.98 7.60
C VAL A 70 -0.13 -4.41 7.08
N ASP A 71 -0.66 -5.34 7.86
CA ASP A 71 -0.83 -6.74 7.50
C ASP A 71 -1.75 -6.91 6.30
N VAL A 72 -2.89 -6.21 6.26
CA VAL A 72 -3.82 -6.26 5.12
C VAL A 72 -3.14 -5.72 3.86
N VAL A 73 -2.38 -4.62 3.95
CA VAL A 73 -1.63 -4.07 2.81
C VAL A 73 -0.60 -5.09 2.31
N ALA A 74 0.16 -5.71 3.22
CA ALA A 74 1.17 -6.71 2.87
C ALA A 74 0.55 -7.95 2.22
N GLN A 75 -0.50 -8.52 2.83
CA GLN A 75 -1.18 -9.72 2.33
C GLN A 75 -1.79 -9.50 0.94
N VAL A 76 -2.43 -8.35 0.71
CA VAL A 76 -2.98 -8.01 -0.62
C VAL A 76 -1.85 -7.78 -1.62
N GLY A 77 -0.76 -7.12 -1.23
CA GLY A 77 0.41 -6.93 -2.05
C GLY A 77 1.06 -8.25 -2.48
N ASP A 78 1.30 -9.16 -1.53
CA ASP A 78 1.86 -10.49 -1.78
C ASP A 78 0.97 -11.31 -2.72
N ARG A 79 -0.35 -11.29 -2.49
CA ARG A 79 -1.32 -11.98 -3.35
C ARG A 79 -1.29 -11.47 -4.79
N LEU A 80 -1.28 -10.14 -4.98
CA LEU A 80 -1.23 -9.54 -6.32
C LEU A 80 0.09 -9.84 -7.05
N VAL A 81 1.21 -9.95 -6.33
CA VAL A 81 2.49 -10.36 -6.90
C VAL A 81 2.46 -11.85 -7.28
N ALA A 82 1.90 -12.70 -6.42
CA ALA A 82 1.78 -14.14 -6.69
C ALA A 82 0.80 -14.46 -7.83
N GLU A 83 -0.25 -13.65 -8.03
CA GLU A 83 -1.20 -13.75 -9.15
C GLU A 83 -0.60 -13.26 -10.48
N ARG A 84 0.49 -12.49 -10.44
CA ARG A 84 1.20 -11.97 -11.61
C ARG A 84 2.60 -12.55 -11.80
N PRO A 85 2.82 -13.88 -11.79
CA PRO A 85 4.13 -14.41 -12.09
C PRO A 85 4.34 -14.34 -13.61
N GLY A 86 4.97 -13.27 -14.11
CA GLY A 86 5.58 -13.28 -15.44
C GLY A 86 5.12 -12.28 -16.51
N SER A 87 4.79 -11.03 -16.17
CA SER A 87 4.88 -9.94 -17.15
C SER A 87 5.81 -8.86 -16.61
N ASP A 88 6.98 -8.70 -17.24
CA ASP A 88 7.98 -7.64 -17.04
C ASP A 88 9.20 -7.94 -16.14
N LEU A 89 9.62 -9.21 -16.06
CA LEU A 89 11.02 -9.51 -15.71
C LEU A 89 11.90 -9.35 -16.97
N THR A 90 12.18 -8.11 -17.37
CA THR A 90 13.33 -7.81 -18.24
C THR A 90 14.08 -6.60 -17.68
N PRO A 91 15.42 -6.66 -17.56
CA PRO A 91 16.26 -5.53 -17.15
C PRO A 91 16.16 -4.31 -18.08
#